data_AF-A0AAJ1CGJ5-F1
#
_entry.id   AF-A0AAJ1CGJ5-F1
#
_cell.length_a   1.000
_cell.length_b   1.000
_cell.length_c   1.000
_cell.angle_alpha   90.00
_cell.angle_beta   90.00
_cell.angle_gamma   90.00
#
_symmetry.space_group_name_H-M   'P 1'
#
loop_
_entity.id
_entity.type
_entity.pdbx_description
1 polymer ?
#
loop_
_entity_poly.entity_id
_entity_poly.type
_entity_poly.pdbx_seq_one_letter_code
_entity_poly.pdbx_strand_id
1 'polypeptide(L)' 'MIAGRGRIGGSFALAVRDRGIADEILGTDRSEENAAEALRLGRADRIGAFEEGIPQADLVVLAT' A
#
# COMPACT_ATOMS: atom_id res chain seq x y z
N MET A 1 -0.18 -4.30 -4.57
CA MET A 1 -1.11 -4.00 -3.46
C MET A 1 -0.51 -4.36 -2.11
N ILE A 2 -0.65 -3.50 -1.10
CA ILE A 2 -0.13 -3.72 0.26
C ILE A 2 -1.28 -3.57 1.27
N ALA A 3 -1.57 -4.64 2.01
CA ALA A 3 -2.55 -4.67 3.08
C ALA A 3 -1.87 -4.51 4.44
N GLY A 4 -2.25 -3.48 5.21
CA GLY A 4 -1.55 -3.05 6.41
C GLY A 4 -0.47 -2.02 6.08
N ARG A 5 -0.69 -0.78 6.55
CA ARG A 5 0.02 0.44 6.17
C ARG A 5 0.79 1.06 7.34
N GLY A 6 0.99 0.29 8.41
CA GLY A 6 1.88 0.61 9.51
C GLY A 6 3.36 0.59 9.11
N ARG A 7 4.27 0.44 10.09
CA ARG A 7 5.72 0.54 9.85
C ARG A 7 6.24 -0.42 8.78
N ILE A 8 5.86 -1.69 8.82
CA ILE A 8 6.35 -2.71 7.88
C ILE A 8 5.84 -2.45 6.47
N GLY A 9 4.52 -2.38 6.28
CA GLY A 9 3.93 -2.14 4.95
C GLY A 9 4.31 -0.78 4.38
N GLY A 10 4.44 0.25 5.22
CA GLY A 10 4.89 1.58 4.83
C GLY A 10 6.36 1.62 4.40
N SER A 11 7.27 0.99 5.14
CA SER A 11 8.69 0.89 4.74
C SER A 11 8.88 0.05 3.49
N PHE A 12 8.13 -1.04 3.33
CA PHE A 12 8.15 -1.85 2.12
C PHE A 12 7.69 -1.06 0.89
N ALA A 13 6.57 -0.33 1.00
CA ALA A 13 6.06 0.55 -0.05
C ALA A 13 7.11 1.55 -0.56
N LEU A 14 7.83 2.21 0.35
CA LEU A 14 8.91 3.13 -0.03
C LEU A 14 10.04 2.39 -0.73
N ALA A 15 10.48 1.27 -0.17
CA ALA A 15 11.59 0.50 -0.71
C ALA A 15 11.35 -0.02 -2.14
N VAL A 16 10.11 -0.39 -2.48
CA VAL A 16 9.76 -0.82 -3.85
C VAL A 16 9.60 0.36 -4.81
N ARG A 17 9.09 1.50 -4.34
CA ARG A 17 9.01 2.74 -5.13
C ARG A 17 10.39 3.27 -5.47
N ASP A 18 11.27 3.37 -4.47
CA ASP A 18 12.64 3.90 -4.63
C ASP A 18 13.48 3.06 -5.60
N ARG A 19 13.14 1.77 -5.72
CA ARG A 19 13.80 0.83 -6.66
C ARG A 19 13.15 0.77 -8.04
N GLY A 20 12.06 1.52 -8.27
CA GLY A 20 11.30 1.49 -9.52
C GLY A 20 10.66 0.12 -9.80
N ILE A 21 10.34 -0.65 -8.76
CA ILE A 21 9.74 -1.99 -8.89
C ILE A 21 8.23 -1.90 -9.08
N ALA A 22 7.59 -0.87 -8.53
CA ALA A 22 6.15 -0.67 -8.61
C ALA A 22 5.85 0.68 -9.25
N ASP A 23 5.12 0.66 -10.36
CA ASP A 23 4.58 1.86 -11.01
C ASP A 23 3.38 2.43 -10.24
N GLU A 24 2.56 1.56 -9.65
CA GLU A 24 1.41 1.90 -8.81
C GLU A 24 1.39 1.07 -7.52
N ILE A 25 1.07 1.72 -6.41
CA ILE A 25 0.91 1.11 -5.09
C ILE A 25 -0.54 1.33 -4.62
N LEU A 26 -1.36 0.30 -4.80
CA LEU A 26 -2.66 0.15 -4.15
C LEU A 26 -2.47 -0.23 -2.67
N GLY A 27 -3.12 0.49 -1.76
CA GLY A 27 -3.06 0.26 -0.33
C GLY A 27 -4.43 -0.06 0.29
N THR A 28 -4.43 -0.81 1.38
CA THR A 28 -5.61 -0.98 2.24
C THR A 28 -5.18 -1.09 3.70
N ASP A 29 -5.94 -0.52 4.62
CA ASP A 29 -5.73 -0.60 6.07
C ASP A 29 -7.08 -0.56 6.79
N ARG A 30 -7.14 -1.15 7.98
CA ARG A 30 -8.32 -1.07 8.87
C ARG A 30 -8.38 0.27 9.61
N SER A 31 -7.23 0.93 9.79
CA SER A 31 -7.13 2.27 10.39
C SER A 31 -7.22 3.33 9.30
N GLU A 32 -8.23 4.19 9.40
CA GLU A 32 -8.38 5.36 8.53
C GLU A 32 -7.17 6.31 8.64
N GLU A 33 -6.60 6.45 9.85
CA GLU A 33 -5.39 7.25 10.08
C GLU A 33 -4.21 6.71 9.28
N ASN A 34 -3.95 5.40 9.33
CA ASN A 34 -2.87 4.79 8.57
C ASN A 34 -3.09 4.90 7.06
N ALA A 35 -4.35 4.79 6.61
CA ALA A 35 -4.70 4.93 5.20
C ALA A 35 -4.48 6.37 4.69
N ALA A 36 -4.90 7.37 5.47
CA ALA A 36 -4.69 8.79 5.15
C ALA A 36 -3.18 9.13 5.13
N GLU A 37 -2.44 8.68 6.15
CA GLU A 37 -1.00 8.91 6.25
C GLU A 37 -0.24 8.22 5.10
N ALA A 38 -0.68 7.04 4.69
CA ALA A 38 -0.12 6.32 3.54
C ALA A 38 -0.19 7.12 2.23
N LEU A 39 -1.30 7.81 1.99
CA LEU A 39 -1.46 8.72 0.84
C LEU A 39 -0.56 9.94 1.00
N ARG A 40 -0.62 10.60 2.16
CA ARG A 40 0.12 11.83 2.45
C ARG A 40 1.64 11.66 2.31
N LEU A 41 2.16 10.50 2.70
CA LEU A 41 3.59 10.18 2.64
C LEU A 41 4.02 9.54 1.31
N GLY A 42 3.13 9.43 0.31
CA GLY A 42 3.45 8.80 -0.98
C GLY A 42 3.75 7.30 -0.89
N ARG A 43 3.36 6.67 0.23
CA ARG A 43 3.55 5.24 0.44
C ARG A 43 2.50 4.44 -0.35
N ALA A 44 1.40 5.04 -0.76
CA ALA A 44 0.37 4.47 -1.63
C ALA A 44 -0.11 5.56 -2.58
N ASP A 45 -0.43 5.20 -3.81
CA ASP A 45 -1.04 6.12 -4.78
C ASP A 45 -2.56 6.18 -4.57
N ARG A 46 -3.16 5.04 -4.20
CA ARG A 46 -4.60 4.89 -3.98
C ARG A 46 -4.89 3.97 -2.80
N ILE A 47 -5.98 4.26 -2.09
CA ILE A 47 -6.54 3.39 -1.05
C ILE A 47 -7.86 2.80 -1.57
N GLY A 48 -8.08 1.51 -1.31
CA GLY A 48 -9.31 0.82 -1.69
C GLY A 48 -9.61 -0.38 -0.80
N ALA A 49 -10.76 -1.02 -1.06
CA ALA A 49 -11.13 -2.27 -0.42
C ALA A 49 -10.20 -3.40 -0.84
N PHE A 50 -10.05 -4.40 0.04
CA PHE A 50 -9.10 -5.48 -0.22
C PHE A 50 -9.53 -6.33 -1.43
N GLU A 51 -10.83 -6.63 -1.49
CA GLU A 51 -11.50 -7.43 -2.49
C GLU A 51 -11.44 -6.78 -3.88
N GLU A 52 -11.50 -5.44 -3.93
CA GLU A 52 -11.41 -4.67 -5.18
C GLU A 52 -9.97 -4.54 -5.68
N GLY A 53 -9.01 -4.46 -4.75
CA GLY A 53 -7.59 -4.26 -5.07
C GLY A 53 -6.87 -5.52 -5.55
N ILE A 54 -7.25 -6.71 -5.05
CA ILE A 54 -6.60 -7.97 -5.40
C ILE A 54 -6.60 -8.24 -6.91
N PRO A 55 -7.73 -8.15 -7.63
CA PRO A 55 -7.77 -8.47 -9.07
C PRO A 55 -6.91 -7.52 -9.93
N GLN A 56 -6.54 -6.35 -9.40
CA GLN A 56 -5.75 -5.34 -10.09
C GLN A 56 -4.24 -5.46 -9.81
N ALA A 57 -3.83 -6.32 -8.88
CA ALA A 57 -2.47 -6.33 -8.37
C ALA A 57 -1.62 -7.45 -8.98
N ASP A 58 -0.47 -7.09 -9.54
CA ASP A 58 0.56 -8.06 -9.94
C ASP A 58 1.25 -8.73 -8.73
N LEU A 59 1.25 -8.04 -7.59
CA LEU A 59 1.81 -8.50 -6.32
C LEU A 59 0.94 -8.04 -5.15
N VAL A 60 0.62 -8.97 -4.23
CA VAL A 60 -0.06 -8.68 -2.97
C VAL A 60 0.88 -8.95 -1.79
N VAL A 61 1.01 -7.96 -0.90
CA VAL A 61 1.79 -8.06 0.33
C VAL A 61 0.89 -7.87 1.54
N LEU A 62 0.93 -8.83 2.47
CA LEU A 62 0.20 -8.77 3.73
C LEU A 62 1.17 -8.35 4.85
N ALA A 63 0.89 -7.22 5.49
CA ALA A 63 1.69 -6.59 6.52
C ALA A 63 0.81 -5.97 7.62
N THR A 64 -0.18 -6.76 8.08
CA THR A 64 -1.30 -6.36 8.94
C THR A 64 -0.95 -6.21 10.42
#